data_AF-A0A411DX81-F1
#
_entry.id   AF-A0A411DX81-F1
#
_cell.length_a   1.000
_cell.length_b   1.000
_cell.length_c   1.000
_cell.angle_alpha   90.00
_cell.angle_beta   90.00
_cell.angle_gamma   90.00
#
_symmetry.space_group_name_H-M   'P 1'
#
loop_
_entity.id
_entity.type
_entity.pdbx_description
1 polymer ?
#
loop_
_entity_poly.entity_id
_entity_poly.type
_entity_poly.pdbx_seq_one_letter_code
_entity_poly.pdbx_strand_id
1 'polypeptide(L)'
;MMVKTFLLLMLCSSLCIAQDKSMLKEVAETLIKLQRSIPDHVDFMGSIDQRPIFTSTTSHLYVYSQNKLQTLVTFVAETLNTWCPRSRLVAHAQELLEWTTDLYNAPISLYLYYQRTEEDIDILKLIAKMLKEIDTAIDQSTLCSRGTQTTHHDQQSLK
;
A
#
# COMPACT_ATOMS: atom_id res chain seq x y z
N MET A 1 1.70 -53.58 15.74
CA MET A 1 2.75 -52.54 15.68
C MET A 1 2.82 -52.00 14.26
N MET A 2 2.36 -50.77 14.03
CA MET A 2 3.04 -49.82 13.13
C MET A 2 2.52 -48.43 13.46
N VAL A 3 3.47 -47.56 13.76
CA VAL A 3 3.30 -46.29 14.45
C VAL A 3 2.92 -45.20 13.45
N LYS A 4 1.99 -44.37 13.91
CA LYS A 4 1.56 -43.07 13.41
C LYS A 4 2.74 -42.21 12.90
N THR A 5 2.68 -41.80 11.63
CA THR A 5 3.39 -40.59 11.14
C THR A 5 2.54 -39.90 10.07
N PHE A 6 1.39 -39.38 10.49
CA PHE A 6 0.61 -38.41 9.72
C PHE A 6 0.05 -37.38 10.69
N LEU A 7 0.88 -36.41 11.11
CA LEU A 7 0.45 -35.18 11.78
C LEU A 7 1.67 -34.27 11.98
N LEU A 8 2.18 -33.72 10.89
CA LEU A 8 3.19 -32.65 10.92
C LEU A 8 2.87 -31.60 9.84
N LEU A 9 1.58 -31.25 9.73
CA LEU A 9 1.06 -30.29 8.74
C LEU A 9 0.14 -29.21 9.34
N MET A 10 0.17 -28.98 10.66
CA MET A 10 -0.77 -28.08 11.34
C MET A 10 -0.12 -27.00 12.22
N LEU A 11 1.17 -26.66 12.01
CA LEU A 11 1.85 -25.61 12.80
C LEU A 11 2.47 -24.47 11.97
N CYS A 12 2.40 -24.48 10.63
CA CYS A 12 2.94 -23.38 9.81
C CYS A 12 1.93 -22.29 9.43
N SER A 13 0.64 -22.43 9.80
CA SER A 13 -0.41 -21.47 9.41
C SER A 13 -0.47 -20.21 10.29
N SER A 14 0.08 -20.23 11.51
CA SER A 14 0.05 -19.07 12.42
C SER A 14 1.14 -18.04 12.12
N LEU A 15 2.29 -18.46 11.59
CA LEU A 15 3.40 -17.56 11.24
C LEU A 15 3.12 -16.77 9.94
N CYS A 16 2.55 -17.41 8.91
CA CYS A 16 2.16 -16.69 7.68
C CYS A 16 1.12 -15.59 7.96
N ILE A 17 0.08 -15.88 8.75
CA ILE A 17 -1.00 -14.90 9.02
C ILE A 17 -0.49 -13.68 9.80
N ALA A 18 0.43 -13.86 10.76
CA ALA A 18 1.00 -12.74 11.51
C ALA A 18 1.92 -11.87 10.65
N GLN A 19 2.71 -12.50 9.77
CA GLN A 19 3.62 -11.82 8.86
C GLN A 19 2.86 -11.03 7.78
N ASP A 20 1.74 -11.58 7.27
CA ASP A 20 0.84 -10.89 6.35
C ASP A 20 0.23 -9.62 6.98
N LYS A 21 -0.15 -9.66 8.27
CA LYS A 21 -0.67 -8.46 8.97
C LYS A 21 0.37 -7.36 9.15
N SER A 22 1.61 -7.71 9.48
CA SER A 22 2.67 -6.69 9.60
C SER A 22 2.95 -6.01 8.27
N MET A 23 2.96 -6.77 7.17
CA MET A 23 3.17 -6.20 5.84
C MET A 23 2.01 -5.32 5.40
N LEU A 24 0.76 -5.72 5.68
CA LEU A 24 -0.41 -4.88 5.43
C LEU A 24 -0.35 -3.56 6.21
N LYS A 25 0.14 -3.55 7.45
CA LYS A 25 0.36 -2.32 8.22
C LYS A 25 1.43 -1.43 7.62
N GLU A 26 2.55 -2.00 7.20
CA GLU A 26 3.65 -1.24 6.56
C GLU A 26 3.20 -0.62 5.23
N VAL A 27 2.40 -1.35 4.45
CA VAL A 27 1.73 -0.83 3.25
C VAL A 27 0.78 0.32 3.61
N ALA A 28 -0.05 0.18 4.64
CA ALA A 28 -0.95 1.24 5.08
C ALA A 28 -0.19 2.52 5.50
N GLU A 29 0.88 2.39 6.28
CA GLU A 29 1.74 3.51 6.65
C GLU A 29 2.37 4.19 5.43
N THR A 30 2.75 3.40 4.42
CA THR A 30 3.31 3.91 3.17
C THR A 30 2.27 4.62 2.32
N LEU A 31 1.05 4.09 2.25
CA LEU A 31 -0.10 4.75 1.61
C LEU A 31 -0.44 6.09 2.27
N ILE A 32 -0.35 6.20 3.61
CA ILE A 32 -0.51 7.47 4.33
C ILE A 32 0.61 8.47 3.96
N LYS A 33 1.85 8.00 3.80
CA LYS A 33 2.96 8.86 3.32
C LYS A 33 2.72 9.34 1.89
N LEU A 34 2.18 8.48 1.02
CA LEU A 34 1.79 8.84 -0.34
C LEU A 34 0.69 9.88 -0.38
N GLN A 35 -0.35 9.71 0.44
CA GLN A 35 -1.46 10.66 0.55
C GLN A 35 -1.00 12.09 0.88
N ARG A 36 0.12 12.24 1.59
CA ARG A 36 0.74 13.55 1.88
C ARG A 36 1.70 14.00 0.78
N SER A 37 2.49 13.07 0.25
CA SER A 37 3.57 13.39 -0.70
C SER A 37 3.04 13.78 -2.09
N ILE A 38 1.87 13.28 -2.50
CA ILE A 38 1.28 13.61 -3.81
C ILE A 38 0.87 15.09 -3.87
N PRO A 39 0.04 15.62 -2.94
CA PRO A 39 -0.27 17.04 -2.89
C PRO A 39 0.99 17.91 -2.82
N ASP A 40 1.95 17.55 -1.93
CA ASP A 40 3.20 18.28 -1.80
C ASP A 40 3.98 18.34 -3.13
N HIS A 41 3.98 17.26 -3.92
CA HIS A 41 4.63 17.22 -5.22
C HIS A 41 3.91 18.09 -6.26
N VAL A 42 2.59 18.00 -6.34
CA VAL A 42 1.76 18.79 -7.26
C VAL A 42 1.86 20.28 -6.95
N ASP A 43 1.80 20.66 -5.68
CA ASP A 43 2.02 22.03 -5.22
C ASP A 43 3.43 22.51 -5.57
N PHE A 44 4.42 21.64 -5.42
CA PHE A 44 5.79 21.98 -5.78
C PHE A 44 5.95 22.20 -7.29
N MET A 45 5.33 21.37 -8.14
CA MET A 45 5.25 21.60 -9.59
C MET A 45 4.67 22.97 -9.91
N GLY A 46 3.54 23.34 -9.28
CA GLY A 46 2.92 24.65 -9.47
C GLY A 46 3.81 25.81 -9.02
N SER A 47 4.54 25.63 -7.91
CA SER A 47 5.47 26.64 -7.43
C SER A 47 6.66 26.87 -8.36
N ILE A 48 7.04 25.87 -9.16
CA ILE A 48 8.12 25.98 -10.14
C ILE A 48 7.63 26.70 -11.39
N ASP A 49 6.43 26.36 -11.88
CA ASP A 49 5.81 26.98 -13.06
C ASP A 49 5.69 28.51 -12.90
N GLN A 50 5.47 28.98 -11.67
CA GLN A 50 5.34 30.40 -11.33
C GLN A 50 6.67 31.14 -11.13
N ARG A 51 7.82 30.45 -11.11
CA ARG A 51 9.13 31.07 -10.83
C ARG A 51 9.83 31.51 -12.12
N PRO A 52 10.34 32.76 -12.19
CA PRO A 52 11.05 33.25 -13.37
C PRO A 52 12.45 32.64 -13.55
N ILE A 53 13.04 32.08 -12.49
CA ILE A 53 14.39 31.51 -12.52
C ILE A 53 14.37 30.12 -11.87
N PHE A 54 14.76 29.13 -12.65
CA PHE A 54 14.94 27.76 -12.19
C PHE A 54 16.37 27.55 -11.69
N THR A 55 16.54 27.30 -10.39
CA THR A 55 17.87 27.10 -9.76
C THR A 55 18.24 25.63 -9.70
N SER A 56 19.53 25.32 -9.57
CA SER A 56 20.02 23.96 -9.35
C SER A 56 19.40 23.31 -8.10
N THR A 57 19.28 24.08 -7.01
CA THR A 57 18.62 23.62 -5.78
C THR A 57 17.17 23.22 -6.02
N THR A 58 16.40 24.03 -6.76
CA THR A 58 15.02 23.72 -7.12
C THR A 58 14.93 22.45 -7.96
N SER A 59 15.85 22.25 -8.91
CA SER A 59 15.97 21.02 -9.70
C SER A 59 16.21 19.79 -8.83
N HIS A 60 17.17 19.85 -7.91
CA HIS A 60 17.46 18.75 -7.01
C HIS A 60 16.27 18.38 -6.11
N LEU A 61 15.55 19.38 -5.59
CA LEU A 61 14.35 19.14 -4.79
C LEU A 61 13.22 18.51 -5.61
N TYR A 62 13.10 18.88 -6.88
CA TYR A 62 12.08 18.33 -7.78
C TYR A 62 12.35 16.85 -8.05
N VAL A 63 13.57 16.53 -8.47
CA VAL A 63 14.03 15.16 -8.71
C VAL A 63 13.93 14.32 -7.43
N TYR A 64 14.26 14.90 -6.28
CA TYR A 64 14.07 14.22 -4.99
C TYR A 64 12.61 13.86 -4.73
N SER A 65 11.69 14.79 -5.01
CA SER A 65 10.25 14.58 -4.84
C SER A 65 9.72 13.48 -5.78
N GLN A 66 10.16 13.46 -7.05
CA GLN A 66 9.87 12.38 -8.00
C GLN A 66 10.35 11.02 -7.48
N ASN A 67 11.63 10.92 -7.12
CA ASN A 67 12.23 9.68 -6.61
C ASN A 67 11.52 9.18 -5.35
N LYS A 68 11.11 10.10 -4.46
CA LYS A 68 10.36 9.76 -3.25
C LYS A 68 9.01 9.15 -3.60
N LEU A 69 8.24 9.75 -4.51
CA LEU A 69 6.96 9.20 -4.96
C LEU A 69 7.15 7.82 -5.60
N GLN A 70 8.07 7.69 -6.55
CA GLN A 70 8.39 6.43 -7.21
C GLN A 70 8.72 5.33 -6.18
N THR A 71 9.59 5.63 -5.21
CA THR A 71 9.99 4.66 -4.18
C THR A 71 8.79 4.16 -3.37
N LEU A 72 7.92 5.07 -2.93
CA LEU A 72 6.78 4.71 -2.10
C LEU A 72 5.73 3.89 -2.87
N VAL A 73 5.45 4.25 -4.12
CA VAL A 73 4.48 3.55 -4.97
C VAL A 73 4.99 2.15 -5.33
N THR A 74 6.25 2.05 -5.77
CA THR A 74 6.87 0.76 -6.10
C THR A 74 6.86 -0.16 -4.89
N PHE A 75 7.19 0.34 -3.70
CA PHE A 75 7.10 -0.44 -2.47
C PHE A 75 5.69 -1.01 -2.24
N VAL A 76 4.64 -0.20 -2.38
CA VAL A 76 3.25 -0.64 -2.21
C VAL A 76 2.90 -1.74 -3.22
N ALA A 77 3.22 -1.53 -4.50
CA ALA A 77 2.91 -2.47 -5.58
C ALA A 77 3.66 -3.80 -5.40
N GLU A 78 4.97 -3.76 -5.17
CA GLU A 78 5.80 -4.96 -4.99
C GLU A 78 5.41 -5.75 -3.74
N THR A 79 5.14 -5.06 -2.63
CA THR A 79 4.74 -5.70 -1.37
C THR A 79 3.38 -6.36 -1.51
N LEU A 80 2.38 -5.68 -2.06
CA LEU A 80 1.06 -6.27 -2.25
C LEU A 80 1.07 -7.40 -3.28
N ASN A 81 1.88 -7.30 -4.34
CA ASN A 81 2.02 -8.37 -5.31
C ASN A 81 2.71 -9.61 -4.71
N THR A 82 3.69 -9.42 -3.83
CA THR A 82 4.43 -10.51 -3.18
C THR A 82 3.58 -11.20 -2.11
N TRP A 83 2.92 -10.42 -1.24
CA TRP A 83 2.27 -10.93 -0.04
C TRP A 83 0.76 -11.12 -0.21
N CYS A 84 0.14 -10.51 -1.21
CA CYS A 84 -1.30 -10.58 -1.46
C CYS A 84 -1.65 -10.81 -2.95
N PRO A 85 -0.97 -11.72 -3.70
CA PRO A 85 -1.00 -11.82 -5.17
C PRO A 85 -2.38 -12.07 -5.82
N ARG A 86 -3.38 -12.46 -5.04
CA ARG A 86 -4.76 -12.76 -5.51
C ARG A 86 -5.81 -11.83 -4.91
N SER A 87 -5.37 -10.78 -4.22
CA SER A 87 -6.26 -9.81 -3.60
C SER A 87 -6.67 -8.72 -4.59
N ARG A 88 -7.81 -8.08 -4.33
CA ARG A 88 -8.21 -6.85 -5.04
C ARG A 88 -7.23 -5.69 -4.80
N LEU A 89 -6.49 -5.73 -3.69
CA LEU A 89 -5.46 -4.75 -3.38
C LEU A 89 -4.32 -4.73 -4.41
N VAL A 90 -4.01 -5.87 -5.06
CA VAL A 90 -3.00 -5.91 -6.13
C VAL A 90 -3.48 -5.16 -7.36
N ALA A 91 -4.75 -5.30 -7.75
CA ALA A 91 -5.32 -4.55 -8.87
C ALA A 91 -5.28 -3.04 -8.59
N HIS A 92 -5.70 -2.62 -7.38
CA HIS A 92 -5.62 -1.20 -6.98
C HIS A 92 -4.18 -0.71 -6.91
N ALA A 93 -3.22 -1.54 -6.49
CA ALA A 93 -1.81 -1.16 -6.44
C ALA A 93 -1.19 -0.98 -7.84
N GLN A 94 -1.61 -1.79 -8.81
CA GLN A 94 -1.24 -1.61 -10.22
C GLN A 94 -1.86 -0.34 -10.81
N GLU A 95 -3.14 -0.08 -10.53
CA GLU A 95 -3.82 1.16 -10.92
C GLU A 95 -3.14 2.40 -10.28
N LEU A 96 -2.75 2.29 -9.01
CA LEU A 96 -2.00 3.33 -8.31
C LEU A 96 -0.63 3.56 -8.96
N LEU A 97 0.08 2.49 -9.34
CA LEU A 97 1.35 2.58 -10.04
C LEU A 97 1.20 3.25 -11.40
N GLU A 98 0.20 2.87 -12.19
CA GLU A 98 -0.09 3.46 -13.50
C GLU A 98 -0.37 4.95 -13.38
N TRP A 99 -1.32 5.36 -12.53
CA TRP A 99 -1.72 6.77 -12.41
C TRP A 99 -0.62 7.65 -11.82
N THR A 100 0.20 7.12 -10.92
CA THR A 100 1.32 7.89 -10.35
C THR A 100 2.56 7.91 -11.25
N THR A 101 2.64 7.03 -12.24
CA THR A 101 3.78 6.97 -13.18
C THR A 101 3.96 8.28 -13.92
N ASP A 102 2.87 8.85 -14.41
CA ASP A 102 2.94 10.13 -15.11
C ASP A 102 3.36 11.24 -14.14
N LEU A 103 2.94 11.17 -12.87
CA LEU A 103 3.21 12.20 -11.87
C LEU A 103 4.70 12.27 -11.52
N TYR A 104 5.34 11.13 -11.22
CA TYR A 104 6.76 11.13 -10.88
C TYR A 104 7.70 11.12 -12.11
N ASN A 105 7.20 10.90 -13.33
CA ASN A 105 7.97 11.08 -14.57
C ASN A 105 7.71 12.42 -15.26
N ALA A 106 6.75 13.21 -14.79
CA ALA A 106 6.39 14.48 -15.39
C ALA A 106 7.63 15.38 -15.50
N PRO A 107 7.91 15.97 -16.67
CA PRO A 107 8.79 17.12 -16.71
C PRO A 107 8.15 18.29 -15.95
N ILE A 108 9.00 19.15 -15.42
CA ILE A 108 8.64 20.34 -14.63
C ILE A 108 7.50 21.17 -15.25
N SER A 109 7.41 21.22 -16.58
CA SER A 109 6.42 22.02 -17.33
C SER A 109 4.99 21.47 -17.34
N LEU A 110 4.71 20.29 -16.78
CA LEU A 110 3.38 19.65 -16.87
C LEU A 110 2.38 20.05 -15.78
N TYR A 111 2.67 21.04 -14.93
CA TYR A 111 1.75 21.46 -13.86
C TYR A 111 0.32 21.76 -14.35
N LEU A 112 0.20 22.52 -15.45
CA LEU A 112 -1.11 22.92 -16.01
C LEU A 112 -1.93 21.73 -16.56
N TYR A 113 -1.28 20.61 -16.88
CA TYR A 113 -1.97 19.38 -17.27
C TYR A 113 -2.66 18.75 -16.05
N TYR A 114 -1.92 18.51 -14.97
CA TYR A 114 -2.43 17.93 -13.73
C TYR A 114 -3.56 18.73 -13.10
N GLN A 115 -3.43 20.06 -13.09
CA GLN A 115 -4.46 20.94 -12.53
C GLN A 115 -5.81 20.83 -13.28
N ARG A 116 -5.77 20.51 -14.58
CA ARG A 116 -6.98 20.42 -15.41
C ARG A 116 -7.63 19.05 -15.37
N THR A 117 -6.84 18.01 -15.16
CA THR A 117 -7.32 16.62 -15.19
C THR A 117 -7.75 16.11 -13.82
N GLU A 118 -7.44 16.83 -12.73
CA GLU A 118 -7.75 16.42 -11.35
C GLU A 118 -7.21 15.01 -11.02
N GLU A 119 -6.16 14.58 -11.73
CA GLU A 119 -5.57 13.24 -11.58
C GLU A 119 -5.11 12.96 -10.15
N ASP A 120 -4.61 14.00 -9.46
CA ASP A 120 -4.22 13.90 -8.05
C ASP A 120 -5.41 13.54 -7.14
N ILE A 121 -6.59 14.11 -7.40
CA ILE A 121 -7.81 13.82 -6.64
C ILE A 121 -8.20 12.34 -6.79
N ASP A 122 -8.13 11.81 -8.01
CA ASP A 122 -8.49 10.41 -8.27
C ASP A 122 -7.46 9.44 -7.70
N ILE A 123 -6.17 9.76 -7.78
CA ILE A 123 -5.11 9.02 -7.07
C ILE A 123 -5.36 8.99 -5.55
N LEU A 124 -5.72 10.13 -4.96
CA LEU A 124 -6.00 10.24 -3.52
C LEU A 124 -7.24 9.43 -3.10
N LYS A 125 -8.29 9.39 -3.94
CA LYS A 125 -9.46 8.52 -3.71
C LYS A 125 -9.08 7.05 -3.75
N LEU A 126 -8.22 6.64 -4.69
CA LEU A 126 -7.72 5.27 -4.79
C LEU A 126 -6.93 4.87 -3.54
N ILE A 127 -6.02 5.74 -3.07
CA ILE A 127 -5.27 5.53 -1.82
C ILE A 127 -6.22 5.35 -0.63
N ALA A 128 -7.22 6.21 -0.50
CA ALA A 128 -8.20 6.11 0.60
C ALA A 128 -9.00 4.79 0.55
N LYS A 129 -9.38 4.35 -0.65
CA LYS A 129 -10.05 3.07 -0.87
C LYS A 129 -9.15 1.89 -0.47
N MET A 130 -7.89 1.90 -0.88
CA MET A 130 -6.91 0.87 -0.51
C MET A 130 -6.71 0.80 1.01
N LEU A 131 -6.56 1.94 1.68
CA LEU A 131 -6.45 2.01 3.14
C LEU A 131 -7.64 1.34 3.84
N LYS A 132 -8.86 1.65 3.40
CA LYS A 132 -10.08 1.04 3.95
C LYS A 132 -10.13 -0.48 3.74
N GLU A 133 -9.72 -0.96 2.56
CA GLU A 133 -9.66 -2.39 2.25
C GLU A 133 -8.59 -3.12 3.09
N ILE A 134 -7.44 -2.48 3.33
CA ILE A 134 -6.39 -3.00 4.20
C ILE A 134 -6.87 -3.09 5.65
N ASP A 135 -7.49 -2.04 6.19
CA ASP A 135 -8.04 -2.05 7.55
C ASP A 135 -9.06 -3.18 7.71
N THR A 136 -9.95 -3.35 6.73
CA THR A 136 -10.94 -4.44 6.71
C THR A 136 -10.26 -5.81 6.71
N ALA A 137 -9.19 -6.00 5.93
CA ALA A 137 -8.44 -7.25 5.88
C ALA A 137 -7.73 -7.55 7.21
N ILE A 138 -7.14 -6.53 7.86
CA ILE A 138 -6.52 -6.64 9.18
C ILE A 138 -7.55 -7.00 10.25
N ASP A 139 -8.73 -6.38 10.24
CA ASP A 139 -9.79 -6.66 11.20
C ASP A 139 -10.36 -8.08 11.04
N GLN A 140 -10.65 -8.50 9.80
CA GLN A 140 -11.14 -9.85 9.50
C GLN A 140 -10.14 -10.93 9.92
N SER A 141 -8.86 -10.71 9.68
CA SER A 141 -7.80 -11.63 10.12
C SER A 141 -7.69 -11.71 11.65
N THR A 142 -8.19 -10.72 12.39
CA THR A 142 -8.18 -10.68 13.87
C THR A 142 -9.40 -11.37 14.47
N LEU A 143 -10.55 -11.30 13.79
CA LEU A 143 -11.76 -12.04 14.15
C LEU A 143 -11.59 -13.56 14.00
N CYS A 144 -10.91 -14.02 12.94
CA CYS A 144 -10.62 -15.44 12.73
C CYS A 144 -9.66 -16.05 13.77
N SER A 145 -8.79 -15.23 14.40
CA SER A 145 -7.88 -15.67 15.47
C SER A 145 -8.57 -15.78 16.84
N ARG A 146 -9.69 -15.10 17.05
CA ARG A 146 -10.47 -15.15 18.31
C ARG A 146 -11.53 -16.25 18.33
N GLY A 147 -12.01 -16.71 17.19
CA GLY A 147 -13.07 -17.73 17.08
C GLY A 147 -12.63 -19.20 17.14
N THR A 148 -11.33 -19.48 17.17
CA THR A 148 -10.79 -20.86 17.12
C THR A 148 -10.18 -21.36 18.43
N GLN A 149 -10.13 -20.53 19.49
CA GLN A 149 -9.53 -20.93 20.78
C GLN A 149 -10.54 -21.32 21.87
N THR A 150 -11.84 -21.04 21.72
CA THR A 150 -12.83 -21.34 22.77
C THR A 150 -13.77 -22.51 22.47
N THR A 151 -13.88 -22.99 21.24
CA THR A 151 -14.86 -24.04 20.89
C THR A 151 -14.35 -25.47 21.01
N HIS A 152 -13.04 -25.70 21.06
CA HIS A 152 -12.50 -27.08 21.17
C HIS A 152 -12.33 -27.57 22.61
N HIS A 153 -12.18 -26.68 23.59
CA HIS A 153 -12.07 -27.08 25.00
C HIS A 153 -13.45 -27.39 25.61
N ASP A 154 -14.49 -26.66 25.23
CA ASP A 154 -15.87 -26.89 25.71
C ASP A 154 -16.52 -28.13 25.06
N GLN A 155 -16.11 -28.54 23.85
CA GLN A 155 -16.61 -29.77 23.23
C GLN A 155 -15.94 -31.06 23.71
N GLN A 156 -14.83 -30.98 24.44
CA GLN A 156 -14.18 -32.16 25.05
C GLN A 156 -14.52 -32.36 26.52
N SER A 157 -15.18 -31.40 27.18
CA SER A 157 -15.60 -31.52 28.58
C SER A 157 -17.01 -32.12 28.75
N LEU A 158 -17.68 -32.48 27.65
CA LEU A 158 -19.00 -33.12 27.61
C LEU A 158 -18.97 -34.52 26.95
N LYS A 159 -17.90 -35.29 27.18
CA LYS A 159 -17.87 -36.74 26.95
C LYS A 159 -17.30 -37.47 28.14
#